data_AF-A0A975DKW0-F1
#
_entry.id   AF-A0A975DKW0-F1
#
_cell.length_a   1.000
_cell.length_b   1.000
_cell.length_c   1.000
_cell.angle_alpha   90.00
_cell.angle_beta   90.00
_cell.angle_gamma   90.00
#
_symmetry.space_group_name_H-M   'P 1'
#
loop_
_entity.id
_entity.type
_entity.pdbx_description
1 polymer ?
#
loop_
_entity_poly.entity_id
_entity_poly.type
_entity_poly.pdbx_seq_one_letter_code
_entity_poly.pdbx_strand_id
1 'polypeptide(L)'
;MQSPEEYEVTLRIHTIIKELKAKRGYTKKKISELLGIGLTTLDDHLNGTSSFRLGTLIKFAQISRTRLGDILEGTKEFDQELKKDTQHEEEIEPIKQENP
;
A
#
# COMPACT_ATOMS: atom_id res chain seq x y z
N MET A 1 1.36 -12.51 -11.19
CA MET A 1 0.64 -12.89 -9.96
C MET A 1 1.65 -12.80 -8.82
N GLN A 2 1.36 -11.97 -7.82
CA GLN A 2 2.25 -11.71 -6.69
C GLN A 2 2.18 -12.81 -5.62
N SER A 3 3.27 -13.03 -4.88
CA SER A 3 3.27 -13.82 -3.65
C SER A 3 2.65 -13.04 -2.47
N PRO A 4 2.30 -13.72 -1.35
CA PRO A 4 1.84 -13.04 -0.14
C PRO A 4 2.82 -11.97 0.37
N GLU A 5 4.12 -12.24 0.31
CA GLU A 5 5.17 -11.29 0.71
C GLU A 5 5.22 -10.08 -0.22
N GLU A 6 5.05 -10.29 -1.53
CA GLU A 6 5.00 -9.20 -2.51
C GLU A 6 3.72 -8.35 -2.36
N TYR A 7 2.62 -8.96 -1.91
CA TYR A 7 1.40 -8.25 -1.56
C TYR A 7 1.59 -7.34 -0.34
N GLU A 8 2.26 -7.82 0.72
CA GLU A 8 2.61 -7.01 1.90
C GLU A 8 3.48 -5.81 1.54
N VAL A 9 4.47 -6.01 0.66
CA VAL A 9 5.28 -4.92 0.10
C VAL A 9 4.39 -3.90 -0.62
N THR A 10 3.42 -4.37 -1.41
CA THR A 10 2.49 -3.51 -2.14
C THR A 10 1.61 -2.69 -1.18
N LEU A 11 1.10 -3.29 -0.09
CA LEU A 11 0.33 -2.57 0.94
C LEU A 11 1.13 -1.44 1.58
N ARG A 12 2.39 -1.70 1.94
CA ARG A 12 3.27 -0.67 2.52
C ARG A 12 3.56 0.46 1.54
N ILE A 13 3.74 0.12 0.26
CA ILE A 13 3.89 1.11 -0.81
C ILE A 13 2.62 1.97 -0.92
N HIS A 14 1.41 1.40 -0.84
CA HIS A 14 0.17 2.18 -0.83
C HIS A 14 0.13 3.19 0.32
N THR A 15 0.51 2.77 1.53
CA THR A 15 0.62 3.67 2.69
C THR A 15 1.60 4.80 2.44
N ILE A 16 2.80 4.49 1.94
CA ILE A 16 3.83 5.51 1.63
C ILE A 16 3.35 6.46 0.51
N ILE A 17 2.62 5.97 -0.49
CA ILE A 17 2.04 6.82 -1.55
C ILE A 17 1.01 7.80 -0.95
N LYS A 18 0.15 7.34 -0.02
CA LYS A 18 -0.80 8.20 0.68
C LYS A 18 -0.06 9.29 1.46
N GLU A 19 1.02 8.94 2.15
CA GLU A 19 1.85 9.92 2.86
C GLU A 19 2.54 10.92 1.92
N LEU A 20 3.09 10.45 0.80
CA LEU A 20 3.71 11.31 -0.21
C LEU A 20 2.71 12.30 -0.80
N LYS A 21 1.46 11.87 -1.03
CA LYS A 21 0.37 12.76 -1.43
C LYS A 21 0.09 13.80 -0.35
N ALA A 22 -0.09 13.38 0.90
CA ALA A 22 -0.44 14.28 2.00
C ALA A 22 0.69 15.28 2.34
N LYS A 23 1.94 14.82 2.44
CA LYS A 23 3.09 15.62 2.88
C LYS A 23 3.75 16.43 1.77
N ARG A 24 3.70 15.95 0.52
CA ARG A 24 4.44 16.53 -0.61
C ARG A 24 3.58 16.82 -1.85
N GLY A 25 2.28 16.56 -1.81
CA GLY A 25 1.38 16.79 -2.95
C GLY A 25 1.65 15.88 -4.14
N TYR A 26 2.32 14.73 -3.94
CA TYR A 26 2.68 13.86 -5.07
C TYR A 26 1.45 13.16 -5.63
N THR A 27 1.30 13.21 -6.96
CA THR A 27 0.31 12.43 -7.70
C THR A 27 0.91 11.10 -8.15
N LYS A 28 0.06 10.12 -8.47
CA LYS A 28 0.53 8.83 -9.02
C LYS A 28 1.36 9.04 -10.30
N LYS A 29 0.95 9.96 -11.18
CA LYS A 29 1.72 10.39 -12.36
C LYS A 29 3.11 10.92 -12.00
N LYS A 30 3.20 11.79 -10.98
CA LYS A 30 4.50 12.31 -10.54
C LYS A 30 5.40 11.20 -10.01
N ILE A 31 4.83 10.24 -9.27
CA ILE A 31 5.58 9.10 -8.72
C ILE A 31 6.10 8.20 -9.85
N SER A 32 5.28 7.87 -10.86
CA SER A 32 5.73 7.07 -12.00
C SER A 32 6.85 7.76 -12.78
N GLU A 33 6.75 9.07 -13.00
CA GLU A 33 7.81 9.88 -13.63
C GLU A 33 9.12 9.82 -12.84
N LEU A 34 9.06 9.99 -11.51
CA LEU A 34 10.25 9.94 -10.65
C LEU A 34 10.89 8.54 -10.59
N LEU A 35 10.08 7.50 -10.66
CA LEU A 35 10.56 6.11 -10.74
C LEU A 35 11.17 5.78 -12.11
N GLY A 36 10.82 6.55 -13.15
CA GLY A 36 11.19 6.28 -14.54
C GLY A 36 10.44 5.08 -15.13
N ILE A 37 9.18 4.89 -14.73
CA ILE A 37 8.29 3.82 -15.24
C ILE A 37 6.99 4.42 -15.80
N GLY A 38 6.30 3.66 -16.64
CA GLY A 38 4.99 4.06 -17.15
C GLY A 38 3.93 4.08 -16.03
N LEU A 39 2.92 4.93 -16.18
CA LEU A 39 1.80 4.99 -15.23
C LEU A 39 1.06 3.65 -15.13
N THR A 40 0.83 2.99 -16.27
CA THR A 40 0.24 1.64 -16.32
C THR A 40 1.11 0.63 -15.58
N THR A 41 2.43 0.67 -15.74
CA THR A 41 3.34 -0.23 -15.00
C THR A 41 3.26 -0.01 -13.50
N LEU A 42 3.15 1.25 -13.06
CA LEU A 42 2.93 1.54 -11.65
C LEU A 42 1.57 1.00 -11.17
N ASP A 43 0.51 1.15 -11.95
CA ASP A 43 -0.80 0.57 -11.63
C ASP A 43 -0.77 -0.96 -11.59
N ASP A 44 -0.10 -1.62 -12.53
CA ASP A 44 0.06 -3.07 -12.54
C ASP A 44 0.80 -3.58 -11.30
N HIS A 45 1.78 -2.82 -10.81
CA HIS A 45 2.45 -3.13 -9.56
C HIS A 45 1.52 -2.97 -8.35
N LEU A 46 0.81 -1.85 -8.29
CA LEU A 46 -0.07 -1.50 -7.16
C LEU A 46 -1.34 -2.38 -7.09
N ASN A 47 -1.78 -2.93 -8.21
CA ASN A 47 -2.92 -3.83 -8.32
C ASN A 47 -2.53 -5.32 -8.19
N GLY A 48 -1.23 -5.62 -8.09
CA GLY A 48 -0.74 -6.98 -7.96
C GLY A 48 -0.71 -7.82 -9.24
N THR A 49 -0.97 -7.20 -10.40
CA THR A 49 -0.80 -7.83 -11.71
C THR A 49 0.67 -8.23 -11.94
N SER A 50 1.60 -7.41 -11.47
CA SER A 50 3.04 -7.67 -11.52
C SER A 50 3.76 -7.26 -10.24
N SER A 51 4.93 -7.83 -9.98
CA SER A 51 5.73 -7.53 -8.79
C SER A 51 6.70 -6.38 -9.05
N PHE A 52 7.01 -5.60 -8.01
CA PHE A 52 8.03 -4.56 -8.10
C PHE A 52 9.41 -5.19 -8.29
N ARG A 53 10.19 -4.71 -9.26
CA ARG A 53 11.62 -5.04 -9.34
C ARG A 53 12.37 -4.39 -8.19
N LEU A 54 13.41 -5.05 -7.67
CA LEU A 54 14.26 -4.49 -6.61
C LEU A 54 14.80 -3.09 -6.95
N GLY A 55 15.22 -2.86 -8.19
CA GLY A 55 15.67 -1.54 -8.64
C GLY A 55 14.58 -0.45 -8.53
N THR A 56 13.32 -0.81 -8.76
CA THR A 56 12.17 0.10 -8.58
C THR A 56 11.95 0.39 -7.10
N LEU A 57 12.04 -0.63 -6.22
CA LEU A 57 11.90 -0.46 -4.77
C LEU A 57 13.01 0.42 -4.18
N ILE A 58 14.25 0.26 -4.63
CA ILE A 58 15.39 1.12 -4.24
C ILE A 58 15.11 2.57 -4.61
N LYS A 59 14.68 2.83 -5.85
CA LYS A 59 14.31 4.19 -6.28
C LYS A 59 13.13 4.74 -5.49
N PHE A 60 12.12 3.91 -5.24
CA PHE A 60 10.96 4.30 -4.45
C PHE A 60 11.35 4.73 -3.04
N ALA A 61 12.21 3.95 -2.37
CA ALA A 61 12.77 4.28 -1.05
C ALA A 61 13.50 5.63 -1.05
N GLN A 62 14.28 5.92 -2.09
CA GLN A 62 14.97 7.21 -2.24
C GLN A 62 13.99 8.38 -2.40
N ILE A 63 12.94 8.20 -3.21
CA ILE A 63 11.90 9.22 -3.44
C ILE A 63 11.11 9.47 -2.16
N SER A 64 10.70 8.39 -1.46
CA SER A 64 9.91 8.49 -0.24
C SER A 64 10.71 8.95 0.96
N ARG A 65 12.05 8.82 0.92
CA ARG A 65 12.95 8.98 2.08
C ARG A 65 12.68 7.94 3.17
N THR A 66 12.38 6.71 2.75
CA THR A 66 12.13 5.54 3.61
C THR A 66 13.30 4.57 3.48
N ARG A 67 13.58 3.73 4.49
CA ARG A 67 14.59 2.68 4.34
C ARG A 67 14.00 1.55 3.50
N LEU A 68 14.83 0.91 2.68
CA LEU A 68 14.36 -0.25 1.89
C LEU A 68 13.83 -1.37 2.78
N GLY A 69 14.44 -1.61 3.95
CA GLY A 69 13.99 -2.60 4.92
C GLY A 69 12.56 -2.35 5.44
N ASP A 70 12.19 -1.08 5.66
CA ASP A 70 10.84 -0.73 6.13
C ASP A 70 9.77 -1.08 5.08
N ILE A 71 10.13 -1.06 3.79
CA ILE A 71 9.26 -1.48 2.68
C ILE A 71 9.20 -3.02 2.61
N LEU A 72 10.35 -3.69 2.68
CA LEU A 72 10.48 -5.13 2.44
C LEU A 72 9.97 -5.99 3.59
N GLU A 73 10.38 -5.68 4.82
CA GLU A 73 10.10 -6.54 5.98
C GLU A 73 8.91 -6.00 6.78
N GLY A 74 8.67 -4.69 6.71
CA GLY A 74 7.81 -4.02 7.67
C GLY A 74 8.49 -4.04 9.04
N THR A 75 8.42 -2.93 9.77
CA THR A 75 8.69 -2.98 11.21
C THR A 75 7.66 -3.94 11.80
N LYS A 76 8.08 -5.12 12.27
CA LYS A 76 7.22 -6.13 12.94
C LYS A 76 6.36 -5.56 14.09
N GLU A 77 6.63 -4.31 14.48
CA GLU A 77 5.93 -3.52 15.49
C GLU A 77 4.63 -2.88 14.98
N PHE A 78 4.48 -2.62 13.67
CA PHE A 78 3.29 -1.98 13.08
C PHE A 78 2.12 -2.96 12.84
N ASP A 79 2.38 -4.26 12.74
CA ASP A 79 1.34 -5.29 12.55
C ASP A 79 0.34 -5.37 13.71
N GLN A 80 0.71 -4.86 14.89
CA GLN A 80 -0.17 -4.84 16.06
C GLN A 80 -1.17 -3.66 16.04
N GLU A 81 -0.85 -2.59 15.32
CA GLU A 81 -1.67 -1.37 15.29
C GLU A 81 -2.75 -1.43 14.20
N LEU A 82 -2.44 -2.01 13.03
CA LEU A 82 -3.42 -2.23 11.94
C LEU A 82 -4.52 -3.25 12.28
N LYS A 83 -4.24 -4.24 13.13
CA LYS A 83 -5.26 -5.19 13.61
C LYS A 83 -6.34 -4.54 14.48
N LYS A 84 -6.06 -3.39 15.11
CA LYS A 84 -7.04 -2.68 15.93
C LYS A 84 -8.07 -1.92 15.10
N ASP A 85 -7.68 -1.39 13.95
CA ASP A 85 -8.58 -0.58 13.12
C ASP A 85 -9.55 -1.42 12.27
N THR A 86 -9.35 -2.74 12.16
CA THR A 86 -10.21 -3.63 11.34
C THR A 86 -11.33 -4.30 12.17
N GLN A 87 -11.39 -4.12 13.49
CA GLN A 87 -12.40 -4.74 14.37
C GLN A 87 -13.59 -3.81 14.73
N HIS A 88 -13.85 -2.75 13.96
CA HIS A 88 -14.98 -1.83 14.23
C HIS A 88 -16.07 -1.79 13.16
N GLU A 89 -15.98 -2.61 12.11
CA GLU A 89 -17.05 -2.73 11.11
C GLU A 89 -17.52 -4.18 10.98
N GLU A 90 -18.20 -4.70 12.00
CA GLU A 90 -19.10 -5.85 11.86
C GLU A 90 -20.06 -5.94 13.07
N GLU A 91 -20.97 -4.96 13.18
CA GLU A 91 -22.18 -5.13 13.98
C GLU A 91 -23.37 -4.57 13.18
N ILE A 92 -23.77 -5.32 12.16
CA ILE A 92 -25.07 -5.08 11.49
C ILE A 92 -26.10 -5.83 12.34
N GLU A 93 -26.82 -5.09 13.19
CA GLU A 93 -27.93 -5.64 13.96
C GLU A 93 -29.01 -6.23 13.02
N PRO A 94 -29.55 -7.44 13.32
CA PRO A 94 -30.60 -8.02 12.50
C PRO A 94 -31.91 -7.24 12.68
N ILE A 95 -32.42 -6.68 11.57
CA ILE A 95 -33.73 -6.02 11.49
C ILE A 95 -34.80 -7.05 11.88
N LYS A 96 -35.48 -6.83 13.02
CA LYS A 96 -36.66 -7.60 13.42
C LYS A 96 -37.79 -7.33 12.43
N GLN A 97 -38.21 -8.36 11.70
CA GLN A 97 -39.47 -8.33 10.94
C GLN A 97 -40.63 -8.49 11.91
N GLU A 98 -41.32 -7.39 12.23
CA GLU A 98 -42.69 -7.45 12.73
C GLU A 98 -43.63 -7.66 11.54
N ASN A 99 -44.45 -8.71 11.60
CA ASN A 99 -45.54 -8.94 10.67
C ASN A 99 -46.84 -9.01 11.49
N PRO A 100 -47.86 -8.18 11.21
CA PRO A 100 -49.20 -8.33 11.79
C PRO A 100 -49.99 -9.49 11.18
#